data_AF-A0A4R6JLP4-F1
#
_entry.id   AF-A0A4R6JLP4-F1
#
_cell.length_a   1.000
_cell.length_b   1.000
_cell.length_c   1.000
_cell.angle_alpha   90.00
_cell.angle_beta   90.00
_cell.angle_gamma   90.00
#
_symmetry.space_group_name_H-M   'P 1'
#
loop_
_entity.id
_entity.type
_entity.pdbx_description
1 polymer ?
#
loop_
_entity_poly.entity_id
_entity_poly.type
_entity_poly.pdbx_seq_one_letter_code
_entity_poly.pdbx_strand_id
1 'polypeptide(L)'
;MTSSTELVDAFLSTLRKHGVRVERQAVEAEVGERLADIAERLGVGVPTVLREHATADWGRQMALAVVAQIRDDHLLDVAPR
;
A
#
# COMPACT_ATOMS: atom_id res chain seq x y z
N MET A 1 -6.62 -7.86 14.17
CA MET A 1 -5.15 -7.77 14.10
C MET A 1 -4.84 -7.70 12.62
N THR A 2 -4.24 -6.62 12.14
CA THR A 2 -4.08 -6.38 10.71
C THR A 2 -3.08 -7.36 10.09
N SER A 3 -3.50 -8.08 9.06
CA SER A 3 -2.65 -8.96 8.26
C SER A 3 -2.13 -8.26 7.00
N SER A 4 -1.07 -8.81 6.40
CA SER A 4 -0.57 -8.32 5.11
C SER A 4 -1.64 -8.36 4.02
N THR A 5 -2.51 -9.36 4.03
CA THR A 5 -3.62 -9.48 3.07
C THR A 5 -4.65 -8.37 3.25
N GLU A 6 -5.03 -8.05 4.49
CA GLU A 6 -5.99 -6.95 4.76
C GLU A 6 -5.42 -5.59 4.34
N LEU A 7 -4.11 -5.38 4.47
CA LEU A 7 -3.44 -4.16 3.99
C LEU A 7 -3.51 -4.03 2.47
N VAL A 8 -3.16 -5.10 1.76
CA VAL A 8 -3.21 -5.18 0.30
C VAL A 8 -4.64 -4.97 -0.19
N ASP A 9 -5.62 -5.58 0.47
CA ASP A 9 -7.04 -5.42 0.13
C ASP A 9 -7.52 -3.98 0.30
N ALA A 10 -7.19 -3.35 1.43
CA ALA A 10 -7.51 -1.95 1.69
C ALA A 10 -6.84 -0.99 0.69
N PHE A 11 -5.58 -1.28 0.34
CA PHE A 11 -4.81 -0.52 -0.64
C PHE A 11 -5.45 -0.61 -2.04
N LEU A 12 -5.65 -1.83 -2.56
CA LEU A 12 -6.23 -2.07 -3.88
C LEU A 12 -7.66 -1.54 -3.99
N SER A 13 -8.48 -1.72 -2.94
CA SER A 13 -9.84 -1.19 -2.89
C SER A 13 -9.85 0.33 -2.97
N THR A 14 -8.90 1.00 -2.31
CA THR A 14 -8.75 2.46 -2.33
C THR A 14 -8.26 2.95 -3.69
N LEU A 15 -7.26 2.30 -4.31
CA LEU A 15 -6.81 2.64 -5.66
C LEU A 15 -7.91 2.48 -6.70
N ARG A 16 -8.68 1.39 -6.63
CA ARG A 16 -9.80 1.13 -7.54
C ARG A 16 -10.88 2.22 -7.45
N LYS A 17 -11.16 2.75 -6.25
CA LYS A 17 -12.10 3.88 -6.06
C LYS A 17 -11.62 5.17 -6.74
N HIS A 18 -10.32 5.30 -6.98
CA HIS A 18 -9.71 6.43 -7.68
C HIS A 18 -9.42 6.14 -9.16
N GLY A 19 -9.94 5.04 -9.70
CA GLY A 19 -9.74 4.65 -11.11
C GLY A 19 -8.38 4.04 -11.42
N VAL A 20 -7.52 3.83 -10.42
CA VAL A 20 -6.19 3.24 -10.59
C VAL A 20 -6.30 1.72 -10.48
N ARG A 21 -5.78 1.01 -11.49
CA ARG A 21 -5.67 -0.45 -11.50
C ARG A 21 -4.21 -0.85 -11.38
N VAL A 22 -3.93 -1.72 -10.41
CA VAL A 22 -2.59 -2.29 -10.17
C VAL A 22 -2.76 -3.79 -9.98
N GLU A 23 -1.78 -4.56 -10.43
CA GLU A 23 -1.76 -5.99 -10.23
C GLU A 23 -1.54 -6.34 -8.75
N ARG A 24 -2.43 -7.17 -8.20
CA ARG A 24 -2.35 -7.60 -6.79
C ARG A 24 -0.99 -8.19 -6.45
N GLN A 25 -0.45 -9.07 -7.31
CA GLN A 25 0.79 -9.77 -7.04
C GLN A 25 1.99 -8.81 -6.91
N ALA A 26 2.02 -7.75 -7.73
CA ALA A 26 3.03 -6.71 -7.62
C ALA A 26 2.90 -5.94 -6.29
N VAL A 27 1.68 -5.63 -5.87
CA VAL A 27 1.43 -4.97 -4.58
C VAL A 27 1.80 -5.88 -3.41
N GLU A 28 1.49 -7.17 -3.47
CA GLU A 28 1.84 -8.14 -2.42
C GLU A 28 3.35 -8.30 -2.26
N ALA A 29 4.09 -8.35 -3.36
CA ALA A 29 5.55 -8.40 -3.35
C ALA A 29 6.14 -7.13 -2.72
N GLU A 30 5.74 -5.95 -3.21
CA GLU A 30 6.23 -4.66 -2.69
C GLU A 30 5.88 -4.46 -1.20
N VAL A 31 4.66 -4.79 -0.79
CA VAL A 31 4.25 -4.71 0.63
C VAL A 31 5.09 -5.67 1.47
N GLY A 32 5.36 -6.89 0.97
CA GLY A 32 6.20 -7.87 1.64
C GLY A 32 7.63 -7.38 1.84
N GLU A 33 8.26 -6.88 0.77
CA GLU A 33 9.62 -6.32 0.82
C GLU A 33 9.70 -5.14 1.79
N ARG A 34 8.73 -4.22 1.72
CA ARG A 34 8.72 -3.04 2.59
C ARG A 34 8.51 -3.38 4.07
N LEU A 35 7.68 -4.38 4.37
CA LEU A 35 7.52 -4.89 5.72
C LEU A 35 8.81 -5.55 6.24
N ALA A 36 9.53 -6.28 5.39
CA ALA A 36 10.82 -6.86 5.73
C ALA A 36 11.88 -5.78 6.01
N ASP A 37 11.97 -4.75 5.17
CA ASP A 37 12.88 -3.62 5.37
C ASP A 37 12.61 -2.87 6.68
N ILE A 38 11.33 -2.64 7.01
CA ILE A 38 10.95 -1.99 8.27
C ILE A 38 11.32 -2.90 9.46
N ALA A 39 11.05 -4.20 9.35
CA ALA A 39 11.39 -5.17 10.38
C ALA A 39 12.91 -5.18 10.65
N GLU A 40 13.72 -5.20 9.59
CA GLU A 40 15.19 -5.14 9.69
C GLU A 40 15.66 -3.84 10.36
N ARG A 41 15.18 -2.67 9.90
CA ARG A 41 15.57 -1.37 10.44
C ARG A 41 15.21 -1.19 11.91
N LEU A 42 14.10 -1.78 12.34
CA LEU A 42 13.64 -1.73 13.73
C LEU A 42 14.23 -2.85 14.59
N GLY A 43 14.92 -3.82 13.99
CA GLY A 43 15.43 -5.00 14.70
C GLY A 43 14.32 -5.90 15.26
N VAL A 44 13.14 -5.92 14.64
CA VAL A 44 11.98 -6.71 15.05
C VAL A 44 11.53 -7.67 13.95
N GLY A 45 10.59 -8.57 14.24
CA GLY A 45 9.98 -9.41 13.21
C GLY A 45 8.84 -8.71 12.47
N VAL A 46 8.58 -9.12 11.22
CA VAL A 46 7.41 -8.66 10.43
C VAL A 46 6.07 -8.78 11.19
N PRO A 47 5.79 -9.85 11.97
CA PRO A 47 4.57 -9.90 12.77
C PRO A 47 4.47 -8.77 13.81
N THR A 48 5.60 -8.34 14.39
CA THR A 48 5.67 -7.20 15.31
C THR A 48 5.41 -5.90 14.57
N VAL A 49 5.98 -5.72 13.36
CA VAL A 49 5.68 -4.56 12.50
C VAL A 49 4.20 -4.46 12.20
N LEU A 50 3.58 -5.57 11.79
CA LEU A 50 2.15 -5.62 11.50
C LEU A 50 1.29 -5.31 12.73
N ARG A 51 1.69 -5.78 13.91
CA ARG A 51 0.95 -5.59 15.15
C ARG A 51 1.05 -4.17 15.70
N GLU A 52 2.24 -3.59 15.66
CA GLU A 52 2.57 -2.36 16.41
C GLU A 52 2.62 -1.12 15.51
N HIS A 53 2.88 -1.29 14.22
CA HIS A 53 3.08 -0.19 13.28
C HIS A 53 2.05 -0.18 12.14
N ALA A 54 1.55 -1.34 11.69
CA ALA A 54 0.49 -1.40 10.68
C ALA A 54 -0.91 -1.29 11.32
N THR A 55 -1.30 -0.06 11.68
CA THR A 55 -2.66 0.23 12.13
C THR A 55 -3.69 -0.12 11.05
N ALA A 56 -4.96 -0.26 11.43
CA ALA A 56 -6.04 -0.71 10.53
C ALA A 56 -6.20 0.15 9.26
N ASP A 57 -5.77 1.41 9.29
CA ASP A 57 -5.85 2.34 8.16
C ASP A 57 -4.60 2.41 7.29
N TRP A 58 -3.53 1.67 7.62
CA TRP A 58 -2.24 1.83 6.96
C TRP A 58 -2.31 1.57 5.45
N GLY A 59 -2.99 0.50 5.03
CA GLY A 59 -3.19 0.21 3.59
C GLY A 59 -3.96 1.31 2.85
N ARG A 60 -4.94 1.94 3.51
CA ARG A 60 -5.66 3.09 2.96
C ARG A 60 -4.78 4.33 2.86
N GLN A 61 -3.99 4.62 3.89
CA GLN A 61 -3.07 5.78 3.90
C GLN A 61 -2.01 5.66 2.82
N MET A 62 -1.43 4.46 2.64
CA MET A 62 -0.49 4.18 1.55
C MET A 62 -1.13 4.42 0.18
N ALA A 63 -2.36 3.94 -0.05
CA ALA A 63 -3.05 4.15 -1.31
C ALA A 63 -3.33 5.63 -1.58
N LEU A 64 -3.70 6.39 -0.56
CA LEU A 64 -3.93 7.83 -0.70
C LEU A 64 -2.63 8.59 -1.04
N ALA A 65 -1.49 8.20 -0.44
CA ALA A 65 -0.19 8.77 -0.78
C ALA A 65 0.19 8.46 -2.24
N VAL A 66 -0.03 7.23 -2.70
CA VAL A 66 0.19 6.84 -4.11
C VAL A 66 -0.72 7.61 -5.06
N VAL A 67 -2.01 7.78 -4.73
CA VAL A 67 -2.94 8.58 -5.54
C VAL A 67 -2.52 10.06 -5.59
N ALA A 68 -2.05 10.62 -4.48
CA ALA A 68 -1.53 11.98 -4.44
C ALA A 68 -0.29 12.11 -5.34
N GLN A 69 0.67 11.20 -5.22
CA GLN A 69 1.87 11.16 -6.06
C GLN A 69 1.52 11.05 -7.55
N ILE A 70 0.62 10.13 -7.92
CA ILE A 70 0.16 9.95 -9.30
C ILE A 70 -0.49 11.24 -9.86
N ARG A 71 -1.24 11.97 -9.03
CA ARG A 71 -1.87 13.24 -9.41
C ARG A 71 -0.83 14.35 -9.59
N ASP A 72 0.12 14.45 -8.66
CA ASP A 72 1.16 15.47 -8.67
C ASP A 72 2.14 15.26 -9.83
N ASP A 73 2.44 14.00 -10.17
CA ASP A 73 3.35 13.65 -11.26
C ASP A 73 2.68 13.70 -12.66
N HIS A 74 1.39 14.07 -12.76
CA HIS A 74 0.59 14.01 -13.99
C HIS A 74 0.67 12.65 -14.71
N LEU A 75 0.92 11.55 -13.98
CA LEU A 75 1.08 10.20 -14.54
C LEU A 75 -0.25 9.54 -14.95
N LEU A 76 -1.38 10.22 -14.69
CA LEU A 76 -2.64 9.89 -15.35
C LEU A 76 -2.68 10.60 -16.69
N ASP A 77 -2.38 9.85 -17.76
CA ASP A 77 -2.90 10.18 -19.09
C ASP A 77 -4.43 10.10 -19.02
N VAL A 78 -5.04 11.20 -18.56
CA VAL A 78 -6.46 11.44 -18.77
C VAL A 78 -6.57 11.79 -20.25
N ALA A 79 -6.77 10.76 -21.08
CA ALA A 79 -7.17 10.98 -22.46
C ALA A 79 -8.40 11.92 -22.45
N PRO A 80 -8.34 13.09 -23.10
CA PRO A 80 -9.49 13.98 -23.15
C PRO A 80 -10.56 13.31 -24.03
N ARG A 81 -11.75 13.09 -23.46
CA ARG A 81 -12.99 12.94 -24.22
C ARG A 81 -14.11 13.66 -23.50
#